data_AF-A0A5M3WZ75-F1
#
_entry.id   AF-A0A5M3WZ75-F1
#
_cell.length_a   1.000
_cell.length_b   1.000
_cell.length_c   1.000
_cell.angle_alpha   90.00
_cell.angle_beta   90.00
_cell.angle_gamma   90.00
#
_symmetry.space_group_name_H-M   'P 1'
#
loop_
_entity.id
_entity.type
_entity.pdbx_description
1 polymer ?
#
loop_
_entity_poly.entity_id
_entity_poly.type
_entity_poly.pdbx_seq_one_letter_code
_entity_poly.pdbx_strand_id
1 'polypeptide(L)'
;MTSAMPTARRPIRDLVGEAAGGYVTELQQGYLKDQSGAVAALAQLRRGAGKLPQDVPDLWGMFGAERLHSEQTLSESDAIKAEAALFLAVTLYALHQQSRSEQRMHRPGVQLGEAVRRLMPEGSIDDTIRRRFVRVGSASTREALAYRLREIISLLRRESIPLDYALLARQLYQAQIPGGMLLVRQNWGLSFHAYQADTSKAETPSGEDSPTDKDI
;
A
#
# COMPACT_ATOMS: atom_id res chain seq x y z
N MET A 1 43.24 -14.73 5.62
CA MET A 1 41.92 -15.40 5.73
C MET A 1 40.88 -14.33 6.02
N THR A 2 40.18 -13.85 5.01
CA THR A 2 39.16 -12.80 5.15
C THR A 2 37.91 -13.49 5.68
N SER A 3 37.65 -13.35 6.97
CA SER A 3 36.43 -13.87 7.59
C SER A 3 35.25 -13.07 7.03
N ALA A 4 34.44 -13.69 6.17
CA ALA A 4 33.20 -13.10 5.70
C ALA A 4 32.29 -12.93 6.93
N MET A 5 31.98 -11.68 7.27
CA MET A 5 31.02 -11.40 8.33
C MET A 5 29.69 -12.10 8.00
N PRO A 6 29.06 -12.80 8.94
CA PRO A 6 27.75 -13.39 8.69
C PRO A 6 26.77 -12.26 8.37
N THR A 7 26.25 -12.25 7.14
CA THR A 7 25.20 -11.32 6.71
C THR A 7 24.06 -11.42 7.73
N ALA A 8 23.80 -10.33 8.47
CA ALA A 8 22.77 -10.32 9.50
C ALA A 8 21.42 -10.70 8.87
N ARG A 9 20.72 -11.69 9.46
CA ARG A 9 19.42 -12.12 8.95
C ARG A 9 18.47 -10.93 8.92
N ARG A 10 17.83 -10.76 7.78
CA ARG A 10 16.92 -9.66 7.54
C ARG A 10 15.58 -9.90 8.25
N PRO A 11 14.94 -8.86 8.82
CA PRO A 11 13.59 -9.01 9.33
C PRO A 11 12.63 -9.42 8.20
N ILE A 12 11.85 -10.48 8.41
CA ILE A 12 10.97 -11.08 7.37
C ILE A 12 9.96 -10.06 6.85
N ARG A 13 9.46 -9.16 7.71
CA ARG A 13 8.57 -8.08 7.27
C ARG A 13 9.20 -7.20 6.19
N ASP A 14 10.51 -6.92 6.28
CA ASP A 14 11.20 -6.04 5.35
C ASP A 14 11.43 -6.75 4.02
N LEU A 15 11.77 -8.05 4.06
CA LEU A 15 11.81 -8.92 2.89
C LEU A 15 10.46 -8.95 2.14
N VAL A 16 9.35 -9.12 2.87
CA VAL A 16 7.99 -9.08 2.29
C VAL A 16 7.69 -7.73 1.65
N GLY A 17 8.05 -6.64 2.33
CA GLY A 17 7.85 -5.29 1.82
C GLY A 17 8.61 -5.03 0.52
N GLU A 18 9.85 -5.51 0.42
CA GLU A 18 10.65 -5.35 -0.79
C GLU A 18 10.18 -6.24 -1.93
N ALA A 19 9.85 -7.50 -1.66
CA ALA A 19 9.25 -8.38 -2.64
C ALA A 19 7.98 -7.74 -3.25
N ALA A 20 7.09 -7.23 -2.39
CA ALA A 20 5.87 -6.55 -2.83
C ALA A 20 6.16 -5.26 -3.59
N GLY A 21 7.03 -4.39 -3.06
CA GLY A 21 7.36 -3.11 -3.67
C GLY A 21 8.03 -3.26 -5.03
N GLY A 22 8.98 -4.18 -5.15
CA GLY A 22 9.64 -4.50 -6.41
C GLY A 22 8.66 -5.03 -7.44
N TYR A 23 7.89 -6.06 -7.08
CA TYR A 23 6.92 -6.68 -7.99
C TYR A 23 5.81 -5.71 -8.43
N VAL A 24 5.24 -4.94 -7.49
CA VAL A 24 4.25 -3.89 -7.80
C VAL A 24 4.83 -2.81 -8.69
N THR A 25 6.09 -2.39 -8.47
CA THR A 25 6.74 -1.37 -9.30
C THR A 25 6.91 -1.86 -10.74
N GLU A 26 7.32 -3.11 -10.93
CA GLU A 26 7.45 -3.73 -12.26
C GLU A 26 6.09 -3.79 -12.98
N LEU A 27 5.05 -4.28 -12.30
CA LEU A 27 3.69 -4.31 -12.84
C LEU A 27 3.18 -2.91 -13.18
N GLN A 28 3.42 -1.92 -12.31
CA GLN A 28 3.03 -0.54 -12.52
C GLN A 28 3.70 0.05 -13.75
N GLN A 29 5.02 -0.12 -13.87
CA GLN A 29 5.77 0.39 -15.01
C GLN A 29 5.32 -0.23 -16.32
N GLY A 30 5.07 -1.55 -16.34
CA GLY A 30 4.57 -2.23 -17.52
C GLY A 30 3.17 -1.78 -17.90
N TYR A 31 2.27 -1.63 -16.92
CA TYR A 31 0.89 -1.20 -17.16
C TYR A 31 0.81 0.24 -17.69
N LEU A 32 1.58 1.16 -17.12
CA LEU A 32 1.63 2.57 -17.59
C LEU A 32 2.24 2.71 -18.99
N LYS A 33 3.00 1.71 -19.46
CA LYS A 33 3.54 1.63 -20.82
C LYS A 33 2.66 0.80 -21.76
N ASP A 34 1.45 0.42 -21.32
CA ASP A 34 0.51 -0.44 -22.04
C ASP A 34 1.14 -1.77 -22.53
N GLN A 35 2.03 -2.34 -21.73
CA GLN A 35 2.63 -3.63 -22.05
C GLN A 35 1.59 -4.74 -21.82
N SER A 36 1.27 -5.47 -22.90
CA SER A 36 0.24 -6.52 -22.89
C SER A 36 0.40 -7.54 -21.76
N GLY A 37 1.63 -7.95 -21.46
CA GLY A 37 1.93 -8.86 -20.34
C GLY A 37 1.53 -8.30 -18.98
N ALA A 38 1.84 -7.04 -18.70
CA ALA A 38 1.48 -6.38 -17.43
C ALA A 38 -0.03 -6.13 -17.34
N VAL A 39 -0.68 -5.74 -18.44
CA VAL A 39 -2.14 -5.58 -18.53
C VAL A 39 -2.84 -6.90 -18.23
N ALA A 40 -2.39 -8.01 -18.84
CA ALA A 40 -2.93 -9.34 -18.61
C ALA A 40 -2.70 -9.81 -17.17
N ALA A 41 -1.48 -9.63 -16.64
CA ALA A 41 -1.13 -10.02 -15.28
C ALA A 41 -2.03 -9.30 -14.25
N LEU A 42 -2.17 -7.98 -14.35
CA LEU A 42 -3.05 -7.21 -13.46
C LEU A 42 -4.50 -7.66 -13.60
N ALA A 43 -4.98 -7.93 -14.82
CA ALA A 43 -6.34 -8.41 -15.03
C ALA A 43 -6.63 -9.71 -14.29
N GLN A 44 -5.67 -10.65 -14.29
CA GLN A 44 -5.77 -11.93 -13.58
C GLN A 44 -5.68 -11.74 -12.06
N LEU A 45 -4.69 -10.98 -11.58
CA LEU A 45 -4.47 -10.73 -10.15
C LEU A 45 -5.67 -10.07 -9.45
N ARG A 46 -6.47 -9.26 -10.16
CA ARG A 46 -7.69 -8.65 -9.60
C ARG A 46 -8.69 -9.68 -9.03
N ARG A 47 -8.71 -10.91 -9.56
CA ARG A 47 -9.62 -11.97 -9.08
C ARG A 47 -9.33 -12.41 -7.64
N GLY A 48 -8.11 -12.16 -7.17
CA GLY A 48 -7.65 -12.46 -5.81
C GLY A 48 -7.87 -11.33 -4.80
N ALA A 49 -8.26 -10.13 -5.25
CA ALA A 49 -8.38 -8.98 -4.35
C ALA A 49 -9.43 -9.26 -3.26
N GLY A 50 -9.01 -9.17 -1.99
CA GLY A 50 -9.84 -9.45 -0.82
C GLY A 50 -10.03 -10.93 -0.47
N LYS A 51 -9.21 -11.81 -1.04
CA LYS A 51 -9.15 -13.24 -0.73
C LYS A 51 -7.76 -13.62 -0.20
N LEU A 52 -7.59 -14.86 0.24
CA LEU A 52 -6.29 -15.43 0.59
C LEU A 52 -5.74 -16.34 -0.53
N PRO A 53 -4.42 -16.64 -0.54
CA PRO A 53 -3.82 -17.45 -1.59
C PRO A 53 -4.48 -18.83 -1.79
N GLN A 54 -4.93 -19.47 -0.71
CA GLN A 54 -5.57 -20.78 -0.76
C GLN A 54 -6.98 -20.75 -1.38
N ASP A 55 -7.62 -19.57 -1.46
CA ASP A 55 -8.96 -19.42 -2.02
C ASP A 55 -8.94 -19.24 -3.54
N VAL A 56 -7.76 -19.01 -4.13
CA VAL A 56 -7.57 -18.77 -5.57
C VAL A 56 -6.29 -19.44 -6.10
N PRO A 57 -6.26 -20.78 -6.17
CA PRO A 57 -5.08 -21.53 -6.62
C PRO A 57 -4.57 -21.16 -8.01
N ASP A 58 -5.45 -20.70 -8.91
CA ASP A 58 -5.09 -20.26 -10.26
C ASP A 58 -4.11 -19.06 -10.29
N LEU A 59 -3.91 -18.38 -9.15
CA LEU A 59 -2.97 -17.27 -9.04
C LEU A 59 -1.61 -17.68 -8.44
N TRP A 60 -1.39 -18.95 -8.13
CA TRP A 60 -0.09 -19.43 -7.64
C TRP A 60 1.01 -19.17 -8.66
N GLY A 61 2.16 -18.68 -8.18
CA GLY A 61 3.27 -18.27 -9.03
C GLY A 61 3.08 -16.94 -9.78
N MET A 62 1.91 -16.29 -9.67
CA MET A 62 1.64 -15.03 -10.37
C MET A 62 1.90 -13.76 -9.55
N PHE A 63 2.23 -13.88 -8.27
CA PHE A 63 2.35 -12.74 -7.35
C PHE A 63 3.77 -12.51 -6.82
N GLY A 64 4.77 -13.12 -7.46
CA GLY A 64 6.18 -12.91 -7.13
C GLY A 64 6.66 -13.63 -5.87
N ALA A 65 6.03 -14.74 -5.50
CA ALA A 65 6.34 -15.50 -4.27
C ALA A 65 7.80 -15.96 -4.21
N GLU A 66 8.41 -16.26 -5.35
CA GLU A 66 9.80 -16.68 -5.48
C GLU A 66 10.79 -15.67 -4.88
N ARG A 67 10.42 -14.38 -4.82
CA ARG A 67 11.23 -13.30 -4.23
C ARG A 67 11.36 -13.41 -2.71
N LEU A 68 10.48 -14.14 -2.04
CA LEU A 68 10.56 -14.38 -0.60
C LEU A 68 11.66 -15.38 -0.24
N HIS A 69 12.19 -16.13 -1.22
CA HIS A 69 13.14 -17.21 -1.02
C HIS A 69 14.53 -16.90 -1.61
N SER A 70 14.74 -15.72 -2.19
CA SER A 70 15.99 -15.38 -2.87
C SER A 70 17.17 -15.13 -1.92
N GLU A 71 16.91 -14.58 -0.73
CA GLU A 71 17.97 -14.14 0.20
C GLU A 71 18.12 -15.04 1.43
N GLN A 72 17.04 -15.69 1.89
CA GLN A 72 17.07 -16.53 3.08
C GLN A 72 15.96 -17.59 3.06
N THR A 73 16.24 -18.73 3.70
CA THR A 73 15.22 -19.75 3.97
C THR A 73 14.31 -19.28 5.11
N LEU A 74 13.00 -19.31 4.87
CA LEU A 74 11.98 -19.03 5.87
C LEU A 74 11.51 -20.34 6.53
N SER A 75 11.06 -20.26 7.78
CA SER A 75 10.28 -21.34 8.37
C SER A 75 8.97 -21.51 7.60
N GLU A 76 8.39 -22.70 7.58
CA GLU A 76 7.10 -22.94 6.92
C GLU A 76 6.02 -21.97 7.42
N SER A 77 5.96 -21.76 8.74
CA SER A 77 5.01 -20.83 9.36
C SER A 77 5.21 -19.39 8.89
N ASP A 78 6.46 -18.94 8.70
CA ASP A 78 6.73 -17.57 8.26
C ASP A 78 6.55 -17.42 6.75
N ALA A 79 6.89 -18.43 5.96
CA ALA A 79 6.62 -18.47 4.53
C ALA A 79 5.12 -18.29 4.24
N ILE A 80 4.25 -19.04 4.94
CA ILE A 80 2.79 -18.93 4.79
C ILE A 80 2.30 -17.50 5.10
N LYS A 81 2.81 -16.86 6.16
CA LYS A 81 2.43 -15.48 6.53
C LYS A 81 2.96 -14.47 5.49
N ALA A 82 4.19 -14.66 5.04
CA ALA A 82 4.87 -13.81 4.06
C ALA A 82 4.16 -13.85 2.70
N GLU A 83 3.86 -15.04 2.19
CA GLU A 83 3.11 -15.23 0.96
C GLU A 83 1.70 -14.62 1.06
N ALA A 84 0.97 -14.83 2.15
CA ALA A 84 -0.34 -14.23 2.33
C ALA A 84 -0.30 -12.69 2.31
N ALA A 85 0.71 -12.09 2.95
CA ALA A 85 0.90 -10.64 2.96
C ALA A 85 1.28 -10.08 1.59
N LEU A 86 2.22 -10.73 0.90
CA LEU A 86 2.63 -10.38 -0.46
C LEU A 86 1.45 -10.48 -1.43
N PHE A 87 0.77 -11.63 -1.44
CA PHE A 87 -0.40 -11.89 -2.28
C PHE A 87 -1.47 -10.81 -2.08
N LEU A 88 -1.82 -10.50 -0.83
CA LEU A 88 -2.85 -9.53 -0.55
C LEU A 88 -2.44 -8.12 -1.00
N ALA A 89 -1.19 -7.71 -0.79
CA ALA A 89 -0.70 -6.42 -1.27
C ALA A 89 -0.74 -6.33 -2.81
N VAL A 90 -0.25 -7.34 -3.52
CA VAL A 90 -0.21 -7.37 -4.99
C VAL A 90 -1.61 -7.39 -5.61
N THR A 91 -2.52 -8.19 -5.07
CA THR A 91 -3.89 -8.28 -5.60
C THR A 91 -4.73 -7.04 -5.29
N LEU A 92 -4.54 -6.42 -4.11
CA LEU A 92 -5.13 -5.12 -3.80
C LEU A 92 -4.56 -4.02 -4.68
N TYR A 93 -3.27 -4.05 -5.00
CA TYR A 93 -2.69 -3.13 -5.99
C TYR A 93 -3.32 -3.31 -7.38
N ALA A 94 -3.47 -4.55 -7.83
CA ALA A 94 -4.09 -4.84 -9.11
C ALA A 94 -5.53 -4.32 -9.21
N LEU A 95 -6.29 -4.41 -8.11
CA LEU A 95 -7.59 -3.76 -8.00
C LEU A 95 -7.45 -2.24 -8.11
N HIS A 96 -6.55 -1.63 -7.34
CA HIS A 96 -6.38 -0.18 -7.27
C HIS A 96 -5.98 0.45 -8.60
N GLN A 97 -5.04 -0.17 -9.33
CA GLN A 97 -4.50 0.33 -10.60
C GLN A 97 -5.50 0.19 -11.78
N GLN A 98 -6.56 -0.61 -11.64
CA GLN A 98 -7.52 -0.85 -12.72
C GLN A 98 -8.08 0.45 -13.29
N SER A 99 -7.99 0.62 -14.61
CA SER A 99 -8.50 1.80 -15.33
C SER A 99 -7.83 3.12 -14.91
N ARG A 100 -6.65 3.05 -14.30
CA ARG A 100 -5.79 4.20 -13.99
C ARG A 100 -4.54 4.11 -14.88
N SER A 101 -4.69 4.36 -16.17
CA SER A 101 -3.61 4.22 -17.18
C SER A 101 -2.53 5.29 -17.08
N GLU A 102 -2.83 6.45 -16.47
CA GLU A 102 -1.92 7.60 -16.43
C GLU A 102 -1.37 7.89 -15.02
N GLN A 103 -1.92 7.24 -13.99
CA GLN A 103 -1.64 7.56 -12.60
C GLN A 103 -1.03 6.37 -11.87
N ARG A 104 0.03 6.63 -11.10
CA ARG A 104 0.64 5.64 -10.21
C ARG A 104 -0.18 5.50 -8.93
N MET A 105 -0.82 4.34 -8.74
CA MET A 105 -1.54 4.01 -7.49
C MET A 105 -0.62 3.41 -6.44
N HIS A 106 0.56 2.89 -6.82
CA HIS A 106 1.65 2.65 -5.89
C HIS A 106 2.58 3.86 -5.82
N ARG A 107 2.68 4.47 -4.63
CA ARG A 107 3.64 5.53 -4.33
C ARG A 107 4.30 5.28 -2.96
N PRO A 108 5.63 5.17 -2.88
CA PRO A 108 6.34 5.05 -1.61
C PRO A 108 6.00 6.19 -0.65
N GLY A 109 5.90 5.87 0.64
CA GLY A 109 5.66 6.85 1.71
C GLY A 109 4.20 7.20 2.00
N VAL A 110 3.27 6.94 1.07
CA VAL A 110 1.84 7.22 1.31
C VAL A 110 1.23 6.12 2.17
N GLN A 111 0.91 6.43 3.43
CA GLN A 111 0.43 5.45 4.41
C GLN A 111 -1.07 5.23 4.32
N LEU A 112 -1.58 4.09 4.81
CA LEU A 112 -3.01 3.76 4.72
C LEU A 112 -3.90 4.77 5.47
N GLY A 113 -3.51 5.18 6.69
CA GLY A 113 -4.29 6.14 7.46
C GLY A 113 -4.36 7.49 6.78
N GLU A 114 -3.24 7.97 6.24
CA GLU A 114 -3.15 9.19 5.44
C GLU A 114 -4.04 9.09 4.18
N ALA A 115 -3.94 8.00 3.42
CA ALA A 115 -4.74 7.78 2.23
C ALA A 115 -6.25 7.77 2.53
N VAL A 116 -6.65 7.16 3.65
CA VAL A 116 -8.05 7.18 4.11
C VAL A 116 -8.48 8.58 4.56
N ARG A 117 -7.60 9.35 5.21
CA ARG A 117 -7.91 10.73 5.62
C ARG A 117 -8.21 11.60 4.41
N ARG A 118 -7.48 11.42 3.30
CA ARG A 118 -7.70 12.12 2.02
C ARG A 118 -9.04 11.80 1.34
N LEU A 119 -9.76 10.73 1.74
CA LEU A 119 -11.12 10.46 1.28
C LEU A 119 -12.17 11.39 1.92
N MET A 120 -11.80 12.11 2.98
CA MET A 120 -12.70 12.96 3.76
C MET A 120 -12.56 14.42 3.34
N PRO A 121 -13.62 15.23 3.47
CA PRO A 121 -13.51 16.66 3.24
C PRO A 121 -12.48 17.30 4.18
N GLU A 122 -11.80 18.34 3.69
CA GLU A 122 -10.87 19.11 4.51
C GLU A 122 -11.57 19.69 5.74
N GLY A 123 -10.87 19.73 6.87
CA GLY A 123 -11.40 20.28 8.13
C GLY A 123 -12.51 19.48 8.82
N SER A 124 -13.02 18.39 8.24
CA SER A 124 -14.09 17.56 8.85
C SER A 124 -13.76 16.08 8.83
N ILE A 125 -14.42 15.27 9.67
CA ILE A 125 -14.28 13.81 9.70
C ILE A 125 -15.58 13.18 9.19
N ASP A 126 -15.51 12.40 8.12
CA ASP A 126 -16.60 11.54 7.71
C ASP A 126 -16.66 10.30 8.61
N ASP A 127 -17.67 10.24 9.49
CA ASP A 127 -17.84 9.14 10.43
C ASP A 127 -18.15 7.79 9.75
N THR A 128 -18.70 7.78 8.55
CA THR A 128 -18.94 6.55 7.79
C THR A 128 -17.64 5.97 7.27
N ILE A 129 -16.78 6.79 6.67
CA ILE A 129 -15.44 6.37 6.22
C ILE A 129 -14.58 5.99 7.42
N ARG A 130 -14.60 6.79 8.49
CA ARG A 130 -13.88 6.51 9.74
C ARG A 130 -14.30 5.17 10.35
N ARG A 131 -15.61 4.89 10.45
CA ARG A 131 -16.10 3.59 10.97
C ARG A 131 -15.65 2.41 10.10
N ARG A 132 -15.65 2.55 8.77
CA ARG A 132 -15.11 1.52 7.86
C ARG A 132 -13.62 1.28 8.13
N PHE A 133 -12.84 2.34 8.30
CA PHE A 133 -11.41 2.24 8.58
C PHE A 133 -11.12 1.58 9.93
N VAL A 134 -11.82 1.99 11.00
CA VAL A 134 -11.71 1.35 12.32
C VAL A 134 -12.01 -0.14 12.25
N ARG A 135 -13.02 -0.55 11.47
CA ARG A 135 -13.34 -1.97 11.25
C ARG A 135 -12.19 -2.73 10.60
N VAL A 136 -11.41 -2.12 9.70
CA VAL A 136 -10.22 -2.80 9.14
C VAL A 136 -9.24 -3.15 10.27
N GLY A 137 -8.96 -2.19 11.14
CA GLY A 137 -8.06 -2.37 12.29
C GLY A 137 -8.53 -3.42 13.30
N SER A 138 -9.84 -3.61 13.42
CA SER A 138 -10.47 -4.56 14.35
C SER A 138 -10.82 -5.91 13.71
N ALA A 139 -10.28 -6.23 12.54
CA ALA A 139 -10.46 -7.55 11.94
C ALA A 139 -9.82 -8.65 12.81
N SER A 140 -10.59 -9.69 13.12
CA SER A 140 -10.15 -10.82 13.95
C SER A 140 -9.58 -11.98 13.12
N THR A 141 -9.76 -11.96 11.80
CA THR A 141 -9.25 -12.99 10.88
C THR A 141 -8.60 -12.35 9.65
N ARG A 142 -7.78 -13.13 8.94
CA ARG A 142 -7.07 -12.68 7.72
C ARG A 142 -8.04 -12.44 6.58
N GLU A 143 -9.07 -13.26 6.47
CA GLU A 143 -10.14 -13.18 5.48
C GLU A 143 -10.95 -11.89 5.68
N ALA A 144 -11.33 -11.60 6.93
CA ALA A 144 -12.03 -10.36 7.26
C ALA A 144 -11.16 -9.13 7.00
N LEU A 145 -9.86 -9.20 7.31
CA LEU A 145 -8.91 -8.12 7.02
C LEU A 145 -8.79 -7.88 5.50
N ALA A 146 -8.61 -8.95 4.72
CA ALA A 146 -8.50 -8.90 3.27
C ALA A 146 -9.75 -8.27 2.64
N TYR A 147 -10.93 -8.75 3.02
CA TYR A 147 -12.20 -8.23 2.53
C TYR A 147 -12.38 -6.74 2.87
N ARG A 148 -12.13 -6.33 4.12
CA ARG A 148 -12.29 -4.93 4.56
C ARG A 148 -11.27 -4.01 3.89
N LEU A 149 -10.03 -4.45 3.71
CA LEU A 149 -9.04 -3.70 2.95
C LEU A 149 -9.48 -3.51 1.50
N ARG A 150 -10.01 -4.54 0.85
CA ARG A 150 -10.56 -4.43 -0.51
C ARG A 150 -11.63 -3.34 -0.62
N GLU A 151 -12.52 -3.23 0.37
CA GLU A 151 -13.52 -2.15 0.43
C GLU A 151 -12.87 -0.77 0.50
N ILE A 152 -11.87 -0.58 1.36
CA ILE A 152 -11.13 0.69 1.45
C ILE A 152 -10.38 1.01 0.15
N ILE A 153 -9.64 0.05 -0.40
CA ILE A 153 -8.90 0.23 -1.66
C ILE A 153 -9.84 0.56 -2.81
N SER A 154 -11.07 0.04 -2.81
CA SER A 154 -12.09 0.40 -3.80
C SER A 154 -12.49 1.87 -3.71
N LEU A 155 -12.53 2.46 -2.50
CA LEU A 155 -12.78 3.89 -2.29
C LEU A 155 -11.58 4.72 -2.74
N LEU A 156 -10.36 4.35 -2.31
CA LEU A 156 -9.12 5.03 -2.74
C LEU A 156 -9.00 5.05 -4.25
N ARG A 157 -9.32 3.93 -4.92
CA ARG A 157 -9.33 3.84 -6.38
C ARG A 157 -10.29 4.84 -7.02
N ARG A 158 -11.49 5.02 -6.48
CA ARG A 158 -12.49 5.95 -7.05
C ARG A 158 -11.95 7.37 -7.07
N GLU A 159 -11.33 7.78 -5.96
CA GLU A 159 -10.73 9.11 -5.78
C GLU A 159 -9.28 9.20 -6.28
N SER A 160 -8.73 8.13 -6.84
CA SER A 160 -7.35 8.07 -7.36
C SER A 160 -6.27 8.41 -6.33
N ILE A 161 -6.51 8.03 -5.08
CA ILE A 161 -5.58 8.29 -3.97
C ILE A 161 -4.55 7.16 -3.89
N PRO A 162 -3.25 7.43 -4.08
CA PRO A 162 -2.22 6.38 -4.10
C PRO A 162 -1.95 5.78 -2.72
N LEU A 163 -1.22 4.66 -2.69
CA LEU A 163 -0.80 3.96 -1.47
C LEU A 163 0.59 3.33 -1.60
N ASP A 164 1.34 3.25 -0.51
CA ASP A 164 2.56 2.47 -0.43
C ASP A 164 2.24 0.98 -0.18
N TYR A 165 2.24 0.18 -1.25
CA TYR A 165 2.00 -1.26 -1.20
C TYR A 165 3.17 -2.06 -0.62
N ALA A 166 4.39 -1.53 -0.69
CA ALA A 166 5.53 -2.13 -0.02
C ALA A 166 5.32 -2.04 1.50
N LEU A 167 4.99 -0.84 2.00
CA LEU A 167 4.68 -0.63 3.41
C LEU A 167 3.45 -1.43 3.86
N LEU A 168 2.39 -1.45 3.06
CA LEU A 168 1.20 -2.24 3.35
C LEU A 168 1.55 -3.73 3.51
N ALA A 169 2.38 -4.29 2.63
CA ALA A 169 2.81 -5.68 2.72
C ALA A 169 3.57 -5.98 4.04
N ARG A 170 4.46 -5.07 4.48
CA ARG A 170 5.15 -5.20 5.78
C ARG A 170 4.15 -5.25 6.93
N GLN A 171 3.16 -4.36 6.89
CA GLN A 171 2.12 -4.25 7.91
C GLN A 171 1.19 -5.47 7.90
N LEU A 172 0.87 -6.02 6.73
CA LEU A 172 0.08 -7.24 6.58
C LEU A 172 0.81 -8.47 7.13
N TYR A 173 2.12 -8.58 6.93
CA TYR A 173 2.92 -9.61 7.59
C TYR A 173 2.90 -9.41 9.11
N GLN A 174 3.16 -8.18 9.57
CA GLN A 174 3.18 -7.84 10.98
C GLN A 174 1.81 -8.07 11.66
N ALA A 175 0.69 -7.87 10.97
CA ALA A 175 -0.64 -8.14 11.50
C ALA A 175 -0.85 -9.62 11.88
N GLN A 176 -0.08 -10.53 11.29
CA GLN A 176 -0.20 -11.98 11.49
C GLN A 176 0.67 -12.52 12.63
N ILE A 177 1.60 -11.73 13.17
CA ILE A 177 2.42 -12.14 14.32
C ILE A 177 1.75 -11.74 15.64
N PRO A 178 2.01 -12.48 16.75
CA PRO A 178 1.42 -12.16 18.05
C PRO A 178 1.63 -10.70 18.46
N GLY A 179 0.54 -10.00 18.80
CA GLY A 179 0.55 -8.58 19.17
C GLY A 179 0.80 -7.61 18.01
N GLY A 180 1.18 -8.07 16.82
CA GLY A 180 1.58 -7.18 15.73
C GLY A 180 0.42 -6.35 15.15
N MET A 181 -0.81 -6.87 15.16
CA MET A 181 -1.98 -6.09 14.74
C MET A 181 -2.22 -4.84 15.61
N LEU A 182 -1.83 -4.86 16.89
CA LEU A 182 -1.89 -3.68 17.75
C LEU A 182 -0.99 -2.56 17.23
N LEU A 183 0.26 -2.90 16.87
CA LEU A 183 1.23 -1.96 16.31
C LEU A 183 0.78 -1.42 14.95
N VAL A 184 0.23 -2.28 14.10
CA VAL A 184 -0.32 -1.90 12.80
C VAL A 184 -1.46 -0.88 12.97
N ARG A 185 -2.40 -1.13 13.89
CA ARG A 185 -3.48 -0.17 14.22
C ARG A 185 -2.95 1.16 14.70
N GLN A 186 -1.92 1.17 15.56
CA GLN A 186 -1.32 2.40 16.05
C GLN A 186 -0.72 3.22 14.90
N ASN A 187 0.04 2.59 14.01
CA ASN A 187 0.63 3.26 12.84
C ASN A 187 -0.44 3.80 11.87
N TRP A 188 -1.51 3.04 11.66
CA TRP A 188 -2.66 3.47 10.87
C TRP A 188 -3.40 4.66 11.50
N GLY A 189 -3.59 4.66 12.81
CA GLY A 189 -4.17 5.80 13.53
C GLY A 189 -3.27 7.04 13.48
N LEU A 190 -1.97 6.87 13.72
CA LEU A 190 -0.99 7.95 13.66
C LEU A 190 -0.94 8.58 12.27
N SER A 191 -0.84 7.79 11.21
CA SER A 191 -0.85 8.33 9.83
C SER A 191 -2.17 9.00 9.44
N PHE A 192 -3.30 8.54 9.98
CA PHE A 192 -4.60 9.19 9.78
C PHE A 192 -4.67 10.58 10.42
N HIS A 193 -4.02 10.79 11.57
CA HIS A 193 -3.99 12.07 12.27
C HIS A 193 -2.83 12.99 11.85
N ALA A 194 -1.68 12.42 11.46
CA ALA A 194 -0.50 13.18 11.05
C ALA A 194 -0.69 13.91 9.72
N TYR A 195 -1.66 13.48 8.91
CA TYR A 195 -2.04 14.20 7.70
C TYR A 195 -2.68 15.54 8.08
N GLN A 196 -1.88 16.59 7.97
CA GLN A 196 -2.35 17.94 7.78
C GLN A 196 -2.49 18.12 6.27
N ALA A 197 -3.65 18.57 5.78
CA ALA A 197 -3.75 19.04 4.39
C ALA A 197 -2.61 20.05 4.19
N ASP A 198 -1.84 19.92 3.11
CA ASP A 198 -0.69 20.79 2.81
C ASP A 198 -1.14 22.27 2.79
N THR A 199 -1.18 22.92 3.95
CA THR A 199 -1.33 24.38 4.09
C THR A 199 -0.02 25.09 3.77
N SER A 200 1.05 24.36 3.51
CA SER A 200 2.40 24.85 3.20
C SER A 200 2.65 25.15 1.72
N LYS A 201 1.61 25.20 0.87
CA LYS A 201 1.74 25.63 -0.54
C LYS A 201 0.83 26.78 -0.98
N ALA A 202 0.23 27.50 -0.03
CA ALA A 202 -0.56 28.68 -0.30
C ALA A 202 -0.09 29.87 0.57
N GLU A 203 1.17 30.28 0.42
CA GLU A 203 1.60 31.62 0.82
C GLU A 203 2.87 32.00 0.06
N THR A 204 2.67 32.61 -1.10
CA THR A 204 3.59 33.64 -1.60
C THR A 204 2.69 34.83 -1.93
N PRO A 205 2.67 35.89 -1.12
CA PRO A 205 2.08 37.13 -1.58
C PRO A 205 3.02 37.66 -2.66
N SER A 206 2.52 37.65 -3.90
CA SER A 206 3.14 38.38 -5.00
C SER A 206 3.29 39.84 -4.58
N GLY A 207 4.54 40.28 -4.44
CA GLY A 207 4.84 41.69 -4.46
C GLY A 207 4.68 42.19 -5.88
N GLU A 208 3.71 43.06 -6.09
CA GLU A 208 3.66 44.00 -7.22
C GLU A 208 2.91 45.24 -6.72
N ASP A 209 3.67 46.21 -6.25
CA ASP A 209 3.24 47.61 -6.25
C ASP A 209 4.44 48.43 -6.76
N SER A 210 4.24 49.07 -7.91
CA SER A 210 5.19 49.97 -8.56
C SER A 210 4.39 50.92 -9.47
N PRO A 211 4.94 52.10 -9.78
CA PRO A 211 4.92 53.30 -8.98
C PRO A 211 3.92 54.32 -9.58
N THR A 212 3.21 55.09 -8.76
CA THR A 212 2.44 56.22 -9.30
C THR A 212 3.30 57.47 -9.31
N ASP A 213 3.72 57.80 -10.52
CA ASP A 213 4.06 59.12 -11.02
C ASP A 213 3.17 60.23 -10.43
N LYS A 214 3.80 61.31 -9.95
CA LYS A 214 3.16 62.62 -9.74
C LYS A 214 4.18 63.73 -9.97
N ASP A 215 4.06 64.32 -11.15
CA ASP A 215 4.31 65.73 -11.40
C ASP A 215 3.65 66.61 -10.30
N ILE A 216 4.44 67.54 -9.74
CA ILE A 216 4.19 68.98 -9.48
C ILE A 216 5.44 69.59 -8.85
#